data_AF-J7TKC5-F1
#
_entry.id   AF-J7TKC5-F1
#
_cell.length_a   1.000
_cell.length_b   1.000
_cell.length_c   1.000
_cell.angle_alpha   90.00
_cell.angle_beta   90.00
_cell.angle_gamma   90.00
#
_symmetry.space_group_name_H-M   'P 1'
#
loop_
_entity.id
_entity.type
_entity.pdbx_description
1 polymer ?
#
loop_
_entity_poly.entity_id
_entity_poly.type
_entity_poly.pdbx_seq_one_letter_code
_entity_poly.pdbx_strand_id
1 'polypeptide(L)'
;FSNIEQQSLEFVKYTLNPWVVRWEQSLQKALLTDKERKDYFIRFNVDGLLRGDYKSRMEGYAIGRQNGWLSANDIRSLEDMNPIEADEGGDLYLINGNMTKLRDAGLFAAR
;
A
#
# COMPACT_ATOMS: atom_id res chain seq x y z
N PHE A 1 -14.14 20.68 -1.64
CA PHE A 1 -14.13 19.22 -1.59
C PHE A 1 -13.33 18.64 -0.42
N SER A 2 -12.26 19.31 0.08
CA SER A 2 -11.44 18.80 1.21
C SER A 2 -12.13 18.57 2.56
N ASN A 3 -13.26 19.22 2.87
CA ASN A 3 -13.89 19.11 4.21
C ASN A 3 -14.70 17.80 4.38
N ILE A 4 -15.32 17.30 3.31
CA ILE A 4 -16.19 16.10 3.39
C ILE A 4 -15.34 14.83 3.54
N GLU A 5 -14.20 14.76 2.84
CA GLU A 5 -13.25 13.65 2.98
C GLU A 5 -12.62 13.62 4.38
N GLN A 6 -12.28 14.79 4.92
CA GLN A 6 -11.75 14.91 6.27
C GLN A 6 -12.79 14.48 7.33
N GLN A 7 -14.07 14.84 7.15
CA GLN A 7 -15.16 14.35 8.00
C GLN A 7 -15.39 12.83 7.87
N SER A 8 -15.24 12.27 6.67
CA SER A 8 -15.35 10.82 6.45
C SER A 8 -14.24 10.07 7.20
N LEU A 9 -13.00 10.57 7.15
CA LEU A 9 -11.87 10.02 7.90
C LEU A 9 -12.09 10.13 9.43
N GLU A 10 -12.58 11.27 9.91
CA GLU A 10 -12.89 11.46 11.33
C GLU A 10 -13.99 10.50 11.80
N PHE A 11 -15.02 10.28 11.00
CA PHE A 11 -16.08 9.30 11.30
C PHE A 11 -15.53 7.87 11.40
N VAL A 12 -14.68 7.46 10.45
CA VAL A 12 -14.05 6.13 10.51
C VAL A 12 -13.18 6.00 11.77
N LYS A 13 -12.36 7.02 12.05
CA LYS A 13 -11.41 7.00 13.17
C LYS A 13 -12.09 7.03 14.54
N TYR A 14 -13.05 7.92 14.76
CA TYR A 14 -13.62 8.17 16.08
C TYR A 14 -14.90 7.41 16.35
N THR A 15 -15.61 6.95 15.31
CA THR A 15 -16.88 6.24 15.47
C THR A 15 -16.75 4.76 15.11
N LEU A 16 -16.27 4.43 13.92
CA LEU A 16 -16.24 3.03 13.46
C LEU A 16 -15.14 2.20 14.14
N ASN A 17 -13.94 2.73 14.28
CA ASN A 17 -12.80 1.98 14.81
C ASN A 17 -13.05 1.38 16.22
N PRO A 18 -13.66 2.10 17.19
CA PRO A 18 -14.04 1.50 18.48
C PRO A 18 -14.97 0.28 18.36
N TRP A 19 -15.89 0.28 17.40
CA TRP A 19 -16.81 -0.85 17.19
C TRP A 19 -16.11 -2.04 16.52
N VAL A 20 -15.24 -1.76 15.55
CA VAL A 20 -14.42 -2.77 14.89
C VAL A 20 -13.57 -3.52 15.90
N VAL A 21 -12.84 -2.80 16.77
CA VAL A 21 -12.01 -3.41 17.82
C VAL A 21 -12.85 -4.26 18.78
N ARG A 22 -14.06 -3.81 19.14
CA ARG A 22 -14.97 -4.62 19.97
C ARG A 22 -15.37 -5.93 19.29
N TRP A 23 -15.62 -5.90 17.99
CA TRP A 23 -15.93 -7.11 17.23
C TRP A 23 -14.71 -8.03 17.11
N GLU A 24 -13.52 -7.50 16.84
CA GLU A 24 -12.28 -8.29 16.81
C GLU A 24 -12.06 -9.03 18.13
N GLN A 25 -12.19 -8.34 19.26
CA GLN A 25 -12.06 -8.94 20.59
C GLN A 25 -13.14 -10.00 20.85
N SER A 26 -14.39 -9.73 20.47
CA SER A 26 -15.49 -10.69 20.62
C SER A 26 -15.27 -11.94 19.77
N LEU A 27 -14.85 -11.78 18.52
CA LEU A 27 -14.56 -12.88 17.60
C LEU A 27 -13.34 -13.68 18.06
N GLN A 28 -12.27 -13.01 18.52
CA GLN A 28 -11.13 -13.69 19.12
C GLN A 28 -11.53 -14.53 20.35
N LYS A 29 -12.47 -14.03 21.16
CA LYS A 29 -12.96 -14.77 22.33
C LYS A 29 -13.84 -15.96 21.94
N ALA A 30 -14.69 -15.79 20.92
CA ALA A 30 -15.69 -16.77 20.53
C ALA A 30 -15.16 -17.87 19.60
N LEU A 31 -14.21 -17.54 18.72
CA LEU A 31 -13.76 -18.43 17.65
C LEU A 31 -12.38 -19.06 17.91
N LEU A 32 -11.55 -18.45 18.76
CA LEU A 32 -10.22 -18.97 19.06
C LEU A 32 -10.15 -19.51 20.49
N THR A 33 -9.54 -20.69 20.63
CA THR A 33 -9.16 -21.25 21.93
C THR A 33 -7.98 -20.49 22.55
N ASP A 34 -7.76 -20.63 23.85
CA ASP A 34 -6.68 -19.92 24.55
C ASP A 34 -5.27 -20.29 24.04
N LYS A 35 -5.11 -21.46 23.40
CA LYS A 35 -3.86 -21.83 22.73
C LYS A 35 -3.72 -21.10 21.39
N GLU A 36 -4.75 -21.12 20.55
CA GLU A 36 -4.74 -20.50 19.23
C GLU A 36 -4.60 -18.98 19.27
N ARG A 37 -5.07 -18.31 20.34
CA ARG A 37 -4.90 -16.86 20.52
C ARG A 37 -3.44 -16.41 20.62
N LYS A 38 -2.48 -17.32 20.84
CA LYS A 38 -1.05 -17.00 20.82
C LYS A 38 -0.48 -16.93 19.40
N ASP A 39 -1.07 -17.70 18.49
CA ASP A 39 -0.54 -17.92 17.15
C ASP A 39 -1.38 -17.18 16.08
N TYR A 40 -2.66 -16.92 16.37
CA TYR A 40 -3.62 -16.33 15.45
C TYR A 40 -4.34 -15.13 16.06
N PHE A 41 -4.60 -14.13 15.23
CA PHE A 41 -5.41 -12.97 15.58
C PHE A 41 -6.41 -12.67 14.46
N ILE A 42 -7.59 -12.20 14.84
CA ILE A 42 -8.61 -11.71 13.91
C ILE A 42 -8.51 -10.19 13.86
N ARG A 43 -8.37 -9.62 12.67
CA ARG A 43 -8.34 -8.17 12.41
C ARG A 43 -9.19 -7.85 11.18
N PHE A 44 -10.03 -6.82 11.25
CA PHE A 44 -10.69 -6.25 10.09
C PHE A 44 -9.75 -5.29 9.37
N ASN A 45 -9.64 -5.42 8.05
CA ASN A 45 -8.92 -4.46 7.23
C ASN A 45 -9.79 -3.21 7.03
N VAL A 46 -9.70 -2.26 7.98
CA VAL A 46 -10.32 -0.93 7.89
C VAL A 46 -9.52 0.04 7.02
N ASP A 47 -8.34 -0.38 6.55
CA ASP A 47 -7.50 0.44 5.68
C ASP A 47 -8.24 0.74 4.37
N GLY A 48 -9.17 -0.11 3.91
CA GLY A 48 -10.05 0.23 2.79
C GLY A 48 -10.93 1.48 3.00
N LEU A 49 -11.30 1.80 4.25
CA LEU A 49 -12.11 2.97 4.62
C LEU A 49 -11.25 4.21 4.94
N LEU A 50 -10.04 4.00 5.44
CA LEU A 50 -9.05 5.05 5.75
C LEU A 50 -8.15 5.40 4.56
N ARG A 51 -8.16 4.60 3.48
CA ARG A 51 -7.50 4.86 2.18
C ARG A 51 -8.19 6.00 1.41
N GLY A 52 -8.59 7.05 2.11
CA GLY A 52 -9.02 8.33 1.56
C GLY A 52 -8.04 8.77 0.48
N ASP A 53 -8.57 8.77 -0.73
CA ASP A 53 -7.95 8.91 -2.04
C ASP A 53 -6.87 7.86 -2.42
N TYR A 54 -7.33 6.64 -2.77
CA TYR A 54 -6.54 5.66 -3.54
C TYR A 54 -5.80 6.32 -4.71
N LYS A 55 -6.41 7.33 -5.35
CA LYS A 55 -5.78 8.06 -6.45
C LYS A 55 -4.55 8.83 -5.98
N SER A 56 -4.64 9.70 -4.98
CA SER A 56 -3.48 10.42 -4.41
C SER A 56 -2.36 9.50 -3.97
N ARG A 57 -2.69 8.33 -3.41
CA ARG A 57 -1.67 7.35 -2.98
C ARG A 57 -0.98 6.69 -4.18
N MET A 58 -1.75 6.23 -5.15
CA MET A 58 -1.20 5.67 -6.39
C MET A 58 -0.43 6.72 -7.19
N GLU A 59 -0.84 7.98 -7.14
CA GLU A 59 -0.10 9.13 -7.69
C GLU A 59 1.23 9.32 -6.95
N GLY A 60 1.24 9.24 -5.62
CA GLY A 60 2.47 9.27 -4.81
C GLY A 60 3.44 8.15 -5.17
N TYR A 61 2.95 6.91 -5.32
CA TYR A 61 3.77 5.78 -5.77
C TYR A 61 4.25 5.95 -7.21
N ALA A 62 3.42 6.49 -8.10
CA ALA A 62 3.82 6.80 -9.48
C ALA A 62 4.95 7.84 -9.52
N ILE A 63 4.87 8.89 -8.69
CA ILE A 63 5.93 9.89 -8.52
C ILE A 63 7.20 9.23 -7.98
N GLY A 64 7.09 8.37 -6.97
CA GLY A 64 8.24 7.68 -6.38
C GLY A 64 8.95 6.77 -7.37
N ARG A 65 8.18 6.01 -8.14
CA ARG A 65 8.69 5.11 -9.18
C ARG A 65 9.23 5.86 -10.39
N GLN A 66 8.64 6.99 -10.76
CA GLN A 66 9.15 7.85 -11.84
C GLN A 66 10.51 8.49 -11.48
N ASN A 67 10.68 8.87 -10.22
CA ASN A 67 11.93 9.44 -9.69
C ASN A 67 12.97 8.37 -9.29
N GLY A 68 12.61 7.08 -9.34
CA GLY A 68 13.52 5.95 -9.16
C GLY A 68 13.96 5.64 -7.73
N TRP A 69 13.22 6.09 -6.72
CA TRP A 69 13.50 5.77 -5.31
C TRP A 69 12.49 4.78 -4.71
N LEU A 70 11.54 4.27 -5.51
CA LEU A 70 10.67 3.14 -5.17
C LEU A 70 10.72 2.07 -6.27
N SER A 71 10.98 0.83 -5.88
CA SER A 71 10.83 -0.37 -6.72
C SER A 71 9.37 -0.86 -6.74
N ALA A 72 9.07 -1.90 -7.55
CA ALA A 72 7.74 -2.52 -7.52
C ALA A 72 7.48 -3.21 -6.19
N ASN A 73 8.49 -3.91 -5.66
CA ASN A 73 8.40 -4.65 -4.42
C ASN A 73 8.32 -3.74 -3.19
N ASP A 74 8.94 -2.56 -3.22
CA ASP A 74 8.76 -1.56 -2.17
C ASP A 74 7.29 -1.16 -2.04
N ILE A 75 6.63 -0.88 -3.17
CA ILE A 75 5.21 -0.51 -3.19
C ILE A 75 4.34 -1.70 -2.76
N ARG A 76 4.67 -2.92 -3.20
CA ARG A 76 3.91 -4.13 -2.81
C ARG A 76 4.05 -4.44 -1.33
N SER A 77 5.23 -4.26 -0.75
CA SER A 77 5.44 -4.37 0.69
C SER A 77 4.64 -3.32 1.46
N LEU A 78 4.53 -2.09 0.95
CA LEU A 78 3.72 -1.03 1.57
C LEU A 78 2.21 -1.28 1.47
N GLU A 79 1.77 -2.07 0.48
CA GLU A 79 0.37 -2.44 0.27
C GLU A 79 0.04 -3.87 0.79
N ASP A 80 0.93 -4.48 1.58
CA ASP A 80 0.78 -5.85 2.09
C ASP A 80 0.52 -6.91 0.99
N MET A 81 1.16 -6.74 -0.17
CA MET A 81 1.07 -7.65 -1.31
C MET A 81 2.32 -8.53 -1.42
N ASN A 82 2.14 -9.74 -1.95
CA ASN A 82 3.26 -10.64 -2.25
C ASN A 82 4.26 -9.97 -3.21
N PRO A 83 5.58 -10.12 -2.98
CA PRO A 83 6.59 -9.59 -3.88
C PRO A 83 6.51 -10.25 -5.27
N ILE A 84 7.00 -9.52 -6.26
CA ILE A 84 7.31 -10.03 -7.60
C ILE A 84 8.71 -10.63 -7.52
N GLU A 85 8.90 -11.78 -8.16
CA GLU A 85 10.18 -12.49 -8.17
C GLU A 85 11.29 -11.64 -8.83
N ALA A 86 12.54 -11.91 -8.46
CA ALA A 86 13.69 -11.11 -8.89
C ALA A 86 13.96 -11.20 -10.40
N ASP A 87 13.62 -12.32 -11.02
CA ASP A 87 13.70 -12.56 -12.48
C ASP A 87 12.68 -11.74 -13.28
N GLU A 88 11.54 -11.41 -12.68
CA GLU A 88 10.54 -10.48 -13.23
C GLU A 88 10.88 -8.99 -12.93
N GLY A 89 11.95 -8.72 -12.19
CA GLY A 89 12.49 -7.38 -11.96
C GLY A 89 11.73 -6.57 -10.90
N GLY A 90 11.09 -7.24 -9.93
CA GLY A 90 10.33 -6.57 -8.85
C GLY A 90 11.15 -5.58 -8.01
N ASP A 91 12.44 -5.85 -7.84
CA ASP A 91 13.39 -5.05 -7.04
C ASP A 91 14.17 -4.02 -7.88
N LEU A 92 13.87 -3.86 -9.17
CA LEU A 92 14.57 -2.91 -10.01
C LEU A 92 14.12 -1.47 -9.74
N TYR A 93 15.08 -0.62 -9.37
CA TYR A 93 14.90 0.83 -9.29
C TYR A 93 15.08 1.44 -10.69
N LEU A 94 13.97 1.94 -11.24
CA LEU A 94 13.93 2.47 -12.60
C LEU A 94 13.89 3.99 -12.56
N ILE A 95 14.69 4.64 -13.40
CA ILE A 95 14.61 6.09 -13.61
C ILE A 95 14.06 6.37 -15.00
N ASN A 96 13.29 7.45 -15.13
CA ASN A 96 12.78 7.86 -16.43
C ASN A 96 13.91 8.37 -17.33
N GLY A 97 14.14 7.70 -18.47
CA GLY A 97 15.20 8.02 -19.43
C GLY A 97 14.91 9.17 -20.40
N ASN A 98 13.85 9.95 -20.20
CA ASN A 98 13.40 10.96 -21.18
C ASN A 98 14.41 12.09 -21.43
N MET A 99 15.33 12.38 -20.51
CA MET A 99 16.39 13.37 -20.71
C MET A 99 17.74 12.70 -20.92
N THR A 100 18.00 12.33 -22.18
CA THR A 100 19.33 11.93 -22.67
C THR A 100 19.88 13.04 -23.57
N LYS A 101 21.20 13.11 -23.73
CA LYS A 101 21.79 14.06 -24.68
C LYS A 101 21.28 13.71 -26.07
N LEU A 102 21.02 14.71 -26.92
CA LEU A 102 20.55 14.48 -28.30
C LEU A 102 21.42 13.47 -29.07
N ARG A 103 22.74 13.49 -28.82
CA ARG A 103 23.72 12.56 -29.42
C ARG A 103 23.51 11.09 -28.99
N ASP A 104 22.94 10.88 -27.81
CA ASP A 104 22.81 9.58 -27.15
C ASP A 104 21.33 9.08 -27.18
N ALA A 105 20.45 9.77 -27.92
CA ALA A 105 19.08 9.35 -28.15
C ALA A 105 19.05 8.06 -29.00
N GLY A 106 18.54 6.97 -28.43
CA GLY A 106 18.44 5.65 -29.09
C GLY A 106 19.46 4.60 -28.64
N LEU A 107 20.39 4.92 -27.72
CA LEU A 107 21.38 3.95 -27.23
C LEU A 107 20.76 2.72 -26.54
N PHE A 108 19.55 2.86 -25.99
CA PHE A 108 18.81 1.77 -25.34
C PHE A 108 18.20 0.76 -26.32
N ALA A 109 18.29 0.99 -27.64
CA ALA A 109 17.85 0.04 -28.67
C ALA A 109 18.99 -0.89 -29.16
N ALA A 110 20.21 -0.74 -28.63
CA ALA A 110 21.38 -1.53 -29.04
C ALA A 110 21.89 -2.41 -27.89
N ARG A 111 21.22 -3.54 -27.67
CA ARG A 111 21.83 -4.80 -27.20
C ARG A 111 20.95 -5.99 -27.57
#